data_AF-A0A4S4N0Q0-F1
#
_entry.id   AF-A0A4S4N0Q0-F1
#
_cell.length_a   1.000
_cell.length_b   1.000
_cell.length_c   1.000
_cell.angle_alpha   90.00
_cell.angle_beta   90.00
_cell.angle_gamma   90.00
#
_symmetry.space_group_name_H-M   'P 1'
#
loop_
_entity.id
_entity.type
_entity.pdbx_description
1 polymer ?
#
loop_
_entity_poly.entity_id
_entity_poly.type
_entity_poly.pdbx_seq_one_letter_code
_entity_poly.pdbx_strand_id
1 'polypeptide(L)'
;MPLLESLEIALFTAAAISDLPQVALPSLRHFYLENLTNGCKDIFNHLTVPIAAFRSGSVRGINRHMINHHPHQVIENPPESMLLLRQYCETVLHKVTGDHGVIGIMQSPNTLAVTVDHTWDVLFEAWADETKVFAFRYVYSLDAGNALDRMLSAAPRQLLTALRSLTISNEVRDDDSCSDWLLSLSELAGLETLHLKRCRGIIQPPAYHLYHPTTALFPKLRTLSLTDIAFGTRSTRFGQTGVFADIYCMLDLRKREGSPLALLKIRNARDLTAGDAACLCTLVDELEWDRKVSMSTSYSDFAEYCQW
;
A
#
# COMPACT_ATOMS: atom_id res chain seq x y z
N MET A 1 -26.36 -18.14 25.05
CA MET A 1 -25.65 -18.62 23.84
C MET A 1 -24.19 -18.27 24.02
N PRO A 2 -23.23 -19.16 23.71
CA PRO A 2 -21.83 -18.79 23.69
C PRO A 2 -21.64 -17.63 22.69
N LEU A 3 -20.91 -16.61 23.09
CA LEU A 3 -20.63 -15.45 22.25
C LEU A 3 -19.65 -15.89 21.16
N LEU A 4 -20.06 -15.79 19.89
CA LEU A 4 -19.19 -16.13 18.76
C LEU A 4 -18.11 -15.05 18.63
N GLU A 5 -16.88 -15.37 19.03
CA GLU A 5 -15.74 -14.44 18.97
C GLU A 5 -14.96 -14.54 17.65
N SER A 6 -15.06 -15.67 16.95
CA SER A 6 -14.35 -15.94 15.70
C SER A 6 -15.30 -16.52 14.65
N LEU A 7 -15.24 -16.02 13.42
CA LEU A 7 -16.02 -16.51 12.28
C LEU A 7 -15.11 -16.69 11.07
N GLU A 8 -15.18 -17.87 10.46
CA GLU A 8 -14.54 -18.20 9.19
C GLU A 8 -15.62 -18.50 8.15
N ILE A 9 -15.57 -17.79 7.02
CA ILE A 9 -16.42 -18.02 5.85
C ILE A 9 -15.51 -18.58 4.77
N ALA A 10 -15.67 -19.87 4.47
CA ALA A 10 -14.82 -20.61 3.55
C ALA A 10 -15.61 -21.24 2.41
N LEU A 11 -15.00 -21.25 1.21
CA LEU A 11 -15.37 -22.09 0.06
C LEU A 11 -16.87 -22.12 -0.26
N PHE A 12 -17.52 -20.95 -0.27
CA PHE A 12 -18.93 -20.87 -0.61
C PHE A 12 -19.11 -20.54 -2.09
N THR A 13 -19.17 -21.57 -2.93
CA THR A 13 -19.29 -21.46 -4.39
C THR A 13 -20.73 -21.34 -4.89
N ALA A 14 -21.71 -21.13 -4.01
CA ALA A 14 -23.08 -20.95 -4.45
C ALA A 14 -23.22 -19.63 -5.26
N ALA A 15 -24.18 -19.62 -6.19
CA ALA A 15 -24.61 -18.38 -6.85
C ALA A 15 -25.00 -17.34 -5.80
N ALA A 16 -24.93 -16.05 -6.17
CA ALA A 16 -25.31 -14.95 -5.28
C ALA A 16 -26.66 -15.23 -4.62
N ILE A 17 -26.72 -15.15 -3.28
CA ILE A 17 -27.93 -15.47 -2.51
C ILE A 17 -28.62 -14.15 -2.20
N SER A 18 -29.73 -13.90 -2.88
CA SER A 18 -30.50 -12.66 -2.75
C SER A 18 -31.26 -12.52 -1.42
N ASP A 19 -31.46 -13.62 -0.67
CA ASP A 19 -32.37 -13.67 0.48
C ASP A 19 -31.71 -14.22 1.76
N LEU A 20 -30.55 -13.68 2.16
CA LEU A 20 -29.95 -14.01 3.45
C LEU A 20 -30.56 -13.15 4.57
N PRO A 21 -30.85 -13.73 5.76
CA PRO A 21 -31.28 -12.92 6.90
C PRO A 21 -30.12 -12.08 7.45
N GLN A 22 -30.44 -10.91 8.00
CA GLN A 22 -29.48 -10.10 8.75
C GLN A 22 -29.13 -10.78 10.08
N VAL A 23 -27.84 -10.99 10.35
CA VAL A 23 -27.35 -11.66 11.57
C VAL A 23 -26.42 -10.74 12.35
N ALA A 24 -26.79 -10.38 13.58
CA ALA A 24 -25.95 -9.59 14.46
C ALA A 24 -24.96 -10.46 15.26
N LEU A 25 -23.68 -10.14 15.17
CA LEU A 25 -22.59 -10.82 15.86
C LEU A 25 -21.82 -9.82 16.76
N PRO A 26 -22.45 -9.31 17.83
CA PRO A 26 -21.91 -8.18 18.62
C PRO A 26 -20.60 -8.49 19.37
N SER A 27 -20.25 -9.78 19.50
CA SER A 27 -19.04 -10.23 20.18
C SER A 27 -17.94 -10.69 19.22
N LEU A 28 -18.15 -10.56 17.91
CA LEU A 28 -17.16 -10.96 16.91
C LEU A 28 -15.89 -10.13 17.06
N ARG A 29 -14.76 -10.81 17.14
CA ARG A 29 -13.42 -10.21 17.25
C ARG A 29 -12.55 -10.57 16.07
N HIS A 30 -12.62 -11.82 15.62
CA HIS A 30 -11.81 -12.34 14.52
C HIS A 30 -12.67 -12.78 13.35
N PHE A 31 -12.24 -12.45 12.14
CA PHE A 31 -13.05 -12.67 10.95
C PHE A 31 -12.20 -13.04 9.74
N TYR A 32 -12.52 -14.18 9.13
CA TYR A 32 -11.75 -14.75 8.02
C TYR A 32 -12.67 -14.95 6.81
N LEU A 33 -12.31 -14.32 5.69
CA LEU A 33 -12.96 -14.45 4.39
C LEU A 33 -12.04 -15.23 3.46
N GLU A 34 -12.30 -16.52 3.28
CA GLU A 34 -11.60 -17.35 2.32
C GLU A 34 -12.32 -17.32 0.97
N ASN A 35 -11.56 -17.16 -0.11
CA ASN A 35 -12.01 -17.15 -1.50
C ASN A 35 -13.19 -16.19 -1.71
N LEU A 36 -12.91 -15.00 -2.27
CA LEU A 36 -13.89 -13.91 -2.40
C LEU A 36 -14.92 -14.15 -3.53
N THR A 37 -15.61 -15.28 -3.46
CA THR A 37 -16.78 -15.58 -4.25
C THR A 37 -17.90 -14.59 -3.92
N ASN A 38 -18.86 -14.45 -4.83
CA ASN A 38 -20.02 -13.59 -4.59
C ASN A 38 -20.79 -14.02 -3.32
N GLY A 39 -20.91 -15.32 -3.07
CA GLY A 39 -21.58 -15.81 -1.86
C GLY A 39 -20.85 -15.46 -0.55
N CYS A 40 -19.52 -15.47 -0.51
CA CYS A 40 -18.77 -14.98 0.66
C CYS A 40 -19.04 -13.49 0.94
N LYS A 41 -19.13 -12.68 -0.14
CA LYS A 41 -19.47 -11.26 -0.04
C LYS A 41 -20.90 -11.06 0.44
N ASP A 42 -21.85 -11.82 -0.08
CA ASP A 42 -23.26 -11.75 0.33
C ASP A 42 -23.41 -12.07 1.80
N ILE A 43 -22.81 -13.16 2.29
CA ILE A 43 -22.85 -13.51 3.72
C ILE A 43 -22.28 -12.35 4.55
N PHE A 44 -21.09 -11.84 4.20
CA PHE A 44 -20.49 -10.73 4.92
C PHE A 44 -21.35 -9.47 4.95
N ASN A 45 -22.00 -9.13 3.84
CA ASN A 45 -22.89 -7.99 3.73
C ASN A 45 -24.14 -8.12 4.63
N HIS A 46 -24.56 -9.35 4.95
CA HIS A 46 -25.68 -9.62 5.86
C HIS A 46 -25.28 -9.75 7.34
N LEU A 47 -23.99 -9.68 7.68
CA LEU A 47 -23.55 -9.67 9.07
C LEU A 47 -23.58 -8.27 9.65
N THR A 48 -24.08 -8.10 10.87
CA THR A 48 -23.89 -6.87 11.64
C THR A 48 -22.79 -7.10 12.68
N VAL A 49 -21.64 -6.44 12.52
CA VAL A 49 -20.41 -6.72 13.29
C VAL A 49 -19.94 -5.50 14.08
N PRO A 50 -19.30 -5.65 15.25
CA PRO A 50 -18.79 -4.53 16.02
C PRO A 50 -17.58 -3.88 15.34
N ILE A 51 -17.46 -2.55 15.42
CA ILE A 51 -16.30 -1.82 14.89
C ILE A 51 -14.96 -2.32 15.47
N ALA A 52 -14.98 -2.86 16.70
CA ALA A 52 -13.81 -3.44 17.35
C ALA A 52 -13.18 -4.60 16.55
N ALA A 53 -13.97 -5.36 15.79
CA ALA A 53 -13.45 -6.43 14.93
C ALA A 53 -12.50 -5.85 13.86
N PHE A 54 -12.87 -4.72 13.25
CA PHE A 54 -12.05 -4.02 12.25
C PHE A 54 -10.83 -3.35 12.86
N ARG A 55 -10.90 -2.83 14.08
CA ARG A 55 -9.73 -2.17 14.71
C ARG A 55 -8.60 -3.12 15.06
N SER A 56 -8.90 -4.39 15.31
CA SER A 56 -7.89 -5.35 15.75
C SER A 56 -6.97 -5.86 14.64
N GLY A 57 -7.24 -5.57 13.36
CA GLY A 57 -6.52 -6.18 12.23
C GLY A 57 -6.86 -7.67 12.04
N SER A 58 -7.90 -8.16 12.72
CA SER A 58 -8.29 -9.57 12.69
C SER A 58 -9.21 -9.92 11.52
N VAL A 59 -9.48 -8.97 10.62
CA VAL A 59 -10.20 -9.20 9.37
C VAL A 59 -9.19 -9.64 8.31
N ARG A 60 -9.32 -10.88 7.83
CA ARG A 60 -8.35 -11.47 6.90
C ARG A 60 -9.03 -12.00 5.65
N GLY A 61 -8.48 -11.66 4.48
CA GLY A 61 -8.76 -12.28 3.21
C GLY A 61 -7.74 -13.38 2.94
N ILE A 62 -8.19 -14.60 2.65
CA ILE A 62 -7.32 -15.75 2.40
C ILE A 62 -7.59 -16.30 1.00
N ASN A 63 -6.54 -16.52 0.21
CA ASN A 63 -6.62 -17.22 -1.07
C ASN A 63 -5.93 -18.59 -0.97
N ARG A 64 -6.62 -19.60 -0.40
CA ARG A 64 -6.03 -20.93 -0.15
C ARG A 64 -5.66 -21.69 -1.43
N HIS A 65 -6.31 -21.40 -2.57
CA HIS A 65 -5.97 -22.02 -3.84
C HIS A 65 -4.55 -21.65 -4.31
N MET A 66 -4.07 -20.47 -3.93
CA MET A 66 -2.75 -19.97 -4.31
C MET A 66 -1.66 -20.22 -3.25
N ILE A 67 -2.02 -20.45 -1.99
CA ILE A 67 -1.07 -20.77 -0.89
C ILE A 67 -0.34 -22.11 -1.13
N ASN A 68 -0.92 -22.99 -1.95
CA ASN A 68 -0.31 -24.28 -2.31
C ASN A 68 0.72 -24.19 -3.44
N HIS A 69 0.90 -23.02 -4.07
CA HIS A 69 2.00 -22.77 -5.00
C HIS A 69 3.12 -22.05 -4.26
N HIS A 70 4.34 -22.58 -4.38
CA HIS A 70 5.51 -22.31 -3.54
C HIS A 70 5.64 -20.85 -3.01
N PRO A 71 5.90 -20.65 -1.70
CA PRO A 71 6.10 -19.33 -1.08
C PRO A 71 7.33 -18.55 -1.57
N HIS A 72 8.08 -19.11 -2.53
CA HIS A 72 9.29 -18.53 -3.11
C HIS A 72 9.21 -18.34 -4.63
N GLN A 73 8.08 -18.69 -5.25
CA GLN A 73 7.84 -18.30 -6.63
C GLN A 73 6.93 -17.08 -6.59
N VAL A 74 7.52 -15.91 -6.85
CA VAL A 74 6.78 -14.75 -7.30
C VAL A 74 6.08 -15.18 -8.59
N ILE A 75 4.86 -15.71 -8.48
CA ILE A 75 4.01 -15.87 -9.64
C ILE A 75 3.74 -14.43 -10.07
N GLU A 76 4.29 -14.03 -11.22
CA GLU A 76 4.02 -12.75 -11.85
C GLU A 76 2.52 -12.49 -11.79
N ASN A 77 2.13 -11.56 -10.90
CA ASN A 77 0.78 -11.10 -10.57
C ASN A 77 -0.31 -11.72 -11.47
N PRO A 78 -0.81 -12.94 -11.18
CA PRO A 78 -1.83 -13.53 -12.02
C PRO A 78 -3.04 -12.58 -11.95
N PRO A 79 -3.61 -12.16 -13.10
CA PRO A 79 -4.69 -11.18 -13.15
C PRO A 79 -5.82 -11.47 -12.15
N GLU A 80 -6.07 -12.74 -11.88
CA GLU A 80 -7.03 -13.22 -10.90
C GLU A 80 -6.73 -12.79 -9.45
N SER A 81 -5.48 -12.86 -8.98
CA SER A 81 -5.12 -12.45 -7.61
C SER A 81 -5.30 -10.95 -7.38
N MET A 82 -5.03 -10.16 -8.43
CA MET A 82 -5.24 -8.72 -8.43
C MET A 82 -6.74 -8.35 -8.41
N LEU A 83 -7.56 -9.09 -9.16
CA LEU A 83 -9.02 -8.93 -9.13
C LEU A 83 -9.60 -9.33 -7.77
N LEU A 84 -9.11 -10.43 -7.17
CA LEU A 84 -9.56 -10.88 -5.86
C LEU A 84 -9.21 -9.87 -4.76
N LEU A 85 -8.01 -9.29 -4.75
CA LEU A 85 -7.66 -8.23 -3.80
C LEU A 85 -8.57 -7.00 -3.97
N ARG A 86 -8.79 -6.55 -5.21
CA ARG A 86 -9.69 -5.41 -5.46
C ARG A 86 -11.09 -5.66 -4.90
N GLN A 87 -11.64 -6.83 -5.18
CA GLN A 87 -12.95 -7.25 -4.66
C GLN A 87 -12.97 -7.39 -3.14
N TYR A 88 -11.86 -7.81 -2.52
CA TYR A 88 -11.70 -7.86 -1.08
C TYR A 88 -11.82 -6.46 -0.48
N CYS A 89 -11.01 -5.54 -1.00
CA CYS A 89 -10.97 -4.15 -0.57
C CYS A 89 -12.35 -3.52 -0.74
N GLU A 90 -13.01 -3.72 -1.88
CA GLU A 90 -14.37 -3.20 -2.13
C GLU A 90 -15.35 -3.70 -1.06
N THR A 91 -15.34 -5.01 -0.80
CA THR A 91 -16.24 -5.65 0.17
C THR A 91 -16.01 -5.13 1.59
N VAL A 92 -14.75 -5.10 2.04
CA VAL A 92 -14.39 -4.65 3.39
C VAL A 92 -14.62 -3.15 3.54
N LEU A 93 -14.17 -2.33 2.59
CA LEU A 93 -14.29 -0.88 2.65
C LEU A 93 -15.76 -0.47 2.59
N HIS A 94 -16.59 -1.04 1.71
CA HIS A 94 -18.02 -0.76 1.70
C HIS A 94 -18.71 -1.10 3.02
N LYS A 95 -18.31 -2.20 3.69
CA LYS A 95 -18.85 -2.56 4.99
C LYS A 95 -18.47 -1.56 6.07
N VAL A 96 -17.21 -1.15 6.05
CA VAL A 96 -16.59 -0.27 7.05
C VAL A 96 -17.10 1.16 6.89
N THR A 97 -17.20 1.67 5.66
CA THR A 97 -17.65 3.05 5.39
C THR A 97 -19.15 3.19 5.14
N GLY A 98 -19.84 2.11 4.81
CA GLY A 98 -21.27 2.12 4.53
C GLY A 98 -22.08 2.09 5.82
N ASP A 99 -23.22 2.78 5.85
CA ASP A 99 -24.15 2.85 6.99
C ASP A 99 -24.84 1.52 7.33
N HIS A 100 -24.32 0.38 6.86
CA HIS A 100 -24.99 -0.92 6.92
C HIS A 100 -24.09 -1.98 7.56
N GLY A 101 -24.48 -2.44 8.75
CA GLY A 101 -23.93 -3.65 9.36
C GLY A 101 -22.67 -3.47 10.18
N VAL A 102 -22.37 -2.26 10.67
CA VAL A 102 -21.35 -2.03 11.71
C VAL A 102 -21.99 -1.44 12.96
N ILE A 103 -21.73 -2.06 14.12
CA ILE A 103 -22.15 -1.56 15.42
C ILE A 103 -21.07 -0.61 15.94
N GLY A 104 -21.39 0.68 15.99
CA GLY A 104 -20.51 1.75 16.48
C GLY A 104 -20.40 2.91 15.49
N ILE A 105 -19.71 3.97 15.91
CA ILE A 105 -19.43 5.14 15.06
C ILE A 105 -18.05 4.98 14.45
N MET A 106 -17.97 5.06 13.13
CA MET A 106 -16.70 5.10 12.43
C MET A 106 -16.25 6.54 12.20
N GLN A 107 -15.05 6.87 12.66
CA GLN A 107 -14.42 8.15 12.37
C GLN A 107 -13.87 8.15 10.94
N SER A 108 -13.90 9.29 10.27
CA SER A 108 -13.26 9.44 8.96
C SER A 108 -11.74 9.36 9.11
N PRO A 109 -11.07 8.39 8.45
CA PRO A 109 -9.62 8.27 8.55
C PRO A 109 -8.94 9.41 7.80
N ASN A 110 -7.86 9.94 8.37
CA ASN A 110 -6.97 10.92 7.72
C ASN A 110 -5.63 10.32 7.31
N THR A 111 -5.31 9.12 7.80
CA THR A 111 -4.06 8.42 7.55
C THR A 111 -4.32 7.01 7.07
N LEU A 112 -3.58 6.59 6.03
CA LEU A 112 -3.58 5.23 5.52
C LEU A 112 -2.16 4.66 5.52
N ALA A 113 -2.01 3.40 5.92
CA ALA A 113 -0.78 2.65 5.80
C ALA A 113 -1.03 1.35 5.02
N VAL A 114 -0.16 1.06 4.06
CA VAL A 114 -0.09 -0.22 3.34
C VAL A 114 1.27 -0.82 3.60
N THR A 115 1.30 -1.99 4.22
CA THR A 115 2.53 -2.68 4.63
C THR A 115 2.54 -4.10 4.10
N VAL A 116 3.57 -4.49 3.37
CA VAL A 116 3.88 -5.90 3.11
C VAL A 116 4.80 -6.38 4.22
N ASP A 117 4.32 -7.26 5.08
CA ASP A 117 5.10 -7.73 6.23
C ASP A 117 6.08 -8.85 5.87
N HIS A 118 6.90 -9.30 6.83
CA HIS A 118 7.90 -10.35 6.61
C HIS A 118 7.32 -11.71 6.16
N THR A 119 6.01 -11.89 6.28
CA THR A 119 5.29 -13.09 5.80
C THR A 119 4.75 -12.93 4.39
N TRP A 120 5.06 -11.81 3.72
CA TRP A 120 4.51 -11.39 2.42
C TRP A 120 3.01 -11.10 2.47
N ASP A 121 2.43 -10.97 3.66
CA ASP A 121 1.04 -10.55 3.81
C ASP A 121 0.92 -9.05 3.58
N VAL A 122 -0.14 -8.64 2.88
CA VAL A 122 -0.48 -7.23 2.73
C VAL A 122 -1.38 -6.81 3.89
N LEU A 123 -0.96 -5.80 4.63
CA LEU A 123 -1.72 -5.18 5.71
C LEU A 123 -2.14 -3.76 5.32
N PHE A 124 -3.44 -3.49 5.43
CA PHE A 124 -4.01 -2.15 5.29
C PHE A 124 -4.44 -1.66 6.67
N GLU A 125 -3.99 -0.47 7.07
CA GLU A 125 -4.41 0.15 8.33
C GLU A 125 -4.80 1.60 8.08
N ALA A 126 -5.95 2.02 8.61
CA ALA A 126 -6.39 3.40 8.54
C ALA A 126 -6.58 3.98 9.94
N TRP A 127 -6.20 5.24 10.09
CA TRP A 127 -6.17 5.95 11.36
C TRP A 127 -6.86 7.30 11.24
N ALA A 128 -7.52 7.71 12.32
CA ALA A 128 -7.97 9.06 12.57
C ALA A 128 -7.10 9.58 13.70
N ASP A 129 -6.08 10.35 13.34
CA ASP A 129 -5.01 10.78 14.25
C ASP A 129 -4.34 9.56 14.90
N GLU A 130 -4.40 9.44 16.23
CA GLU A 130 -3.79 8.34 17.00
C GLU A 130 -4.72 7.12 17.14
N THR A 131 -5.96 7.19 16.62
CA THR A 131 -6.96 6.14 16.78
C THR A 131 -7.08 5.30 15.51
N LYS A 132 -6.80 4.00 15.61
CA LYS A 132 -7.01 3.06 14.51
C LYS A 132 -8.52 2.93 14.22
N VAL A 133 -8.89 3.21 12.97
CA VAL A 133 -10.28 3.16 12.48
C VAL A 133 -10.60 1.75 12.00
N PHE A 134 -9.75 1.22 11.11
CA PHE A 134 -9.83 -0.14 10.62
C PHE A 134 -8.45 -0.68 10.27
N ALA A 135 -8.32 -2.00 10.30
CA ALA A 135 -7.21 -2.73 9.76
C ALA A 135 -7.70 -4.07 9.20
N PHE A 136 -7.18 -4.45 8.04
CA PHE A 136 -7.44 -5.74 7.43
C PHE A 136 -6.23 -6.24 6.66
N ARG A 137 -6.15 -7.56 6.51
CA ARG A 137 -4.99 -8.26 5.97
C ARG A 137 -5.40 -9.12 4.78
N TYR A 138 -4.59 -9.12 3.74
CA TYR A 138 -4.72 -10.02 2.61
C TYR A 138 -3.53 -10.97 2.57
N VAL A 139 -3.81 -12.26 2.71
CA VAL A 139 -2.80 -13.33 2.78
C VAL A 139 -2.47 -13.79 1.37
N TYR A 140 -1.59 -13.04 0.71
CA TYR A 140 -1.02 -13.36 -0.60
C TYR A 140 0.16 -12.43 -0.91
N SER A 141 1.19 -12.97 -1.56
CA SER A 141 2.40 -12.20 -1.91
C SER A 141 2.11 -11.19 -3.02
N LEU A 142 2.07 -9.92 -2.66
CA LEU A 142 1.99 -8.76 -3.55
C LEU A 142 2.91 -7.67 -3.03
N ASP A 143 3.45 -6.83 -3.91
CA ASP A 143 4.11 -5.59 -3.51
C ASP A 143 3.09 -4.55 -3.00
N ALA A 144 3.54 -3.68 -2.10
CA ALA A 144 2.68 -2.69 -1.47
C ALA A 144 2.09 -1.69 -2.47
N GLY A 145 2.81 -1.34 -3.54
CA GLY A 145 2.36 -0.40 -4.56
C GLY A 145 1.14 -0.91 -5.33
N ASN A 146 1.23 -2.12 -5.87
CA ASN A 146 0.14 -2.79 -6.55
C ASN A 146 -1.04 -3.04 -5.61
N ALA A 147 -0.78 -3.41 -4.36
CA ALA A 147 -1.83 -3.60 -3.38
C ALA A 147 -2.58 -2.30 -3.08
N LEU A 148 -1.85 -1.18 -2.99
CA LEU A 148 -2.43 0.14 -2.84
C LEU A 148 -3.29 0.52 -4.06
N ASP A 149 -2.83 0.32 -5.29
CA ASP A 149 -3.62 0.60 -6.50
C ASP A 149 -4.97 -0.14 -6.50
N ARG A 150 -4.96 -1.43 -6.12
CA ARG A 150 -6.20 -2.21 -6.00
C ARG A 150 -7.12 -1.71 -4.90
N MET A 151 -6.55 -1.27 -3.79
CA MET A 151 -7.32 -0.70 -2.69
C MET A 151 -7.94 0.65 -3.08
N LEU A 152 -7.18 1.54 -3.72
CA LEU A 152 -7.67 2.86 -4.14
C LEU A 152 -8.78 2.74 -5.19
N SER A 153 -8.60 1.89 -6.20
CA SER A 153 -9.63 1.62 -7.21
C SER A 153 -10.91 0.92 -6.68
N ALA A 154 -10.89 0.50 -5.42
CA ALA A 154 -12.02 -0.09 -4.70
C ALA A 154 -12.54 0.81 -3.57
N ALA A 155 -11.80 1.88 -3.23
CA ALA A 155 -12.11 2.71 -2.08
C ALA A 155 -13.24 3.70 -2.38
N PRO A 156 -14.19 3.89 -1.45
CA PRO A 156 -15.18 4.95 -1.56
C PRO A 156 -14.52 6.32 -1.65
N ARG A 157 -15.04 7.18 -2.53
CA ARG A 157 -14.49 8.52 -2.77
C ARG A 157 -14.38 9.36 -1.49
N GLN A 158 -15.31 9.19 -0.55
CA GLN A 158 -15.30 9.88 0.74
C GLN A 158 -14.05 9.55 1.57
N LEU A 159 -13.56 8.30 1.50
CA LEU A 159 -12.34 7.89 2.18
C LEU A 159 -11.14 8.59 1.53
N LEU A 160 -11.05 8.55 0.20
CA LEU A 160 -9.93 9.09 -0.57
C LEU A 160 -9.76 10.60 -0.37
N THR A 161 -10.86 11.36 -0.36
CA THR A 161 -10.82 12.82 -0.18
C THR A 161 -10.48 13.25 1.25
N ALA A 162 -10.66 12.38 2.24
CA ALA A 162 -10.32 12.63 3.64
C ALA A 162 -8.83 12.39 3.95
N LEU A 163 -8.15 11.54 3.18
CA LEU A 163 -6.75 11.21 3.41
C LEU A 163 -5.83 12.44 3.28
N ARG A 164 -4.91 12.54 4.24
CA ARG A 164 -3.86 13.56 4.34
C ARG A 164 -2.47 12.93 4.47
N SER A 165 -2.38 11.75 5.05
CA SER A 165 -1.13 11.01 5.20
C SER A 165 -1.23 9.60 4.62
N LEU A 166 -0.19 9.19 3.91
CA LEU A 166 -0.05 7.86 3.31
C LEU A 166 1.31 7.27 3.66
N THR A 167 1.32 6.03 4.14
CA THR A 167 2.53 5.25 4.37
C THR A 167 2.51 4.00 3.50
N ILE A 168 3.61 3.73 2.81
CA ILE A 168 3.83 2.53 2.01
C ILE A 168 5.12 1.88 2.51
N SER A 169 5.06 0.62 2.91
CA SER A 169 6.20 -0.11 3.46
C SER A 169 6.30 -1.53 2.88
N ASN A 170 7.48 -1.91 2.42
CA ASN A 170 7.81 -3.29 2.07
C ASN A 170 8.85 -3.84 3.06
N GLU A 171 8.42 -4.63 4.04
CA GLU A 171 9.34 -5.16 5.06
C GLU A 171 10.16 -6.36 4.58
N VAL A 172 9.76 -7.00 3.47
CA VAL A 172 10.52 -8.08 2.83
C VAL A 172 11.66 -7.53 2.00
N ARG A 173 12.81 -8.23 2.05
CA ARG A 173 14.13 -7.69 1.73
C ARG A 173 14.65 -8.07 0.34
N ASP A 174 13.78 -8.48 -0.58
CA ASP A 174 14.28 -9.00 -1.85
C ASP A 174 14.46 -7.92 -2.91
N ASP A 175 15.72 -7.85 -3.33
CA ASP A 175 16.25 -6.97 -4.35
C ASP A 175 15.77 -7.32 -5.78
N ASP A 176 14.77 -8.19 -5.92
CA ASP A 176 14.31 -8.74 -7.20
C ASP A 176 12.79 -8.64 -7.41
N SER A 177 12.00 -8.13 -6.45
CA SER A 177 10.58 -7.90 -6.69
C SER A 177 10.37 -6.66 -7.58
N CYS A 178 10.12 -6.92 -8.86
CA CYS A 178 9.65 -5.93 -9.84
C CYS A 178 8.24 -5.45 -9.47
N SER A 179 8.14 -4.25 -8.92
CA SER A 179 7.23 -3.16 -9.36
C SER A 179 6.88 -2.25 -8.19
N ASP A 180 7.36 -1.01 -8.20
CA ASP A 180 6.86 0.06 -7.33
C ASP A 180 6.58 1.27 -8.22
N TRP A 181 5.43 1.21 -8.90
CA TRP A 181 4.95 2.30 -9.75
C TRP A 181 3.62 2.79 -9.17
N LEU A 182 3.59 3.97 -8.54
CA LEU A 182 2.32 4.60 -8.18
C LEU A 182 1.81 5.34 -9.42
N LEU A 183 0.84 4.74 -10.11
CA LEU A 183 0.14 5.42 -11.19
C LEU A 183 -0.79 6.49 -10.58
N SER A 184 -0.66 7.71 -11.08
CA SER A 184 -1.66 8.80 -11.04
C SER A 184 -2.61 8.76 -9.84
N LEU A 185 -2.09 9.09 -8.65
CA LEU A 185 -2.88 9.29 -7.43
C LEU A 185 -3.65 10.61 -7.45
N SER A 186 -4.30 10.95 -8.57
CA SER A 186 -5.18 12.12 -8.71
C SER A 186 -6.32 12.08 -7.69
N GLU A 187 -6.71 10.87 -7.28
CA GLU A 187 -7.70 10.64 -6.22
C GLU A 187 -7.21 11.06 -4.83
N LEU A 188 -5.89 11.16 -4.64
CA LEU A 188 -5.23 11.64 -3.41
C LEU A 188 -4.78 13.10 -3.54
N ALA A 189 -5.54 13.95 -4.25
CA ALA A 189 -5.25 15.38 -4.38
C ALA A 189 -5.17 16.11 -3.02
N GLY A 190 -5.76 15.52 -1.96
CA GLY A 190 -5.71 16.00 -0.59
C GLY A 190 -4.43 15.66 0.18
N LEU A 191 -3.55 14.82 -0.35
CA LEU A 191 -2.40 14.26 0.38
C LEU A 191 -1.38 15.35 0.74
N GLU A 192 -1.02 15.42 2.01
CA GLU A 192 -0.07 16.37 2.58
C GLU A 192 1.24 15.71 2.97
N THR A 193 1.20 14.42 3.35
CA THR A 193 2.36 13.66 3.80
C THR A 193 2.42 12.29 3.13
N LEU A 194 3.60 11.94 2.62
CA LEU A 194 3.88 10.62 2.04
C LEU A 194 5.13 10.02 2.70
N HIS A 195 4.99 8.82 3.26
CA HIS A 195 6.07 8.04 3.84
C HIS A 195 6.30 6.78 3.00
N LEU A 196 7.52 6.59 2.53
CA LEU A 196 7.94 5.42 1.77
C LEU A 196 9.07 4.74 2.51
N LYS A 197 8.91 3.45 2.75
CA LYS A 197 9.90 2.62 3.42
C LYS A 197 10.20 1.39 2.58
N ARG A 198 11.47 1.21 2.22
CA ARG A 198 11.95 0.08 1.40
C ARG A 198 11.20 -0.08 0.06
N CYS A 199 10.75 1.04 -0.51
CA CYS A 199 10.15 1.09 -1.84
C CYS A 199 11.22 1.36 -2.91
N ARG A 200 10.99 0.87 -4.13
CA ARG A 200 11.86 1.00 -5.32
C ARG A 200 11.41 2.07 -6.30
N GLY A 201 10.36 2.81 -5.99
CA GLY A 201 9.86 3.86 -6.85
C GLY A 201 8.66 4.56 -6.25
N ILE A 202 8.46 5.80 -6.67
CA ILE A 202 7.28 6.60 -6.31
C ILE A 202 6.40 6.77 -7.54
N ILE A 203 6.98 6.90 -8.72
CA ILE A 203 6.30 7.41 -9.90
C ILE A 203 6.87 6.66 -11.08
N GLN A 204 6.02 6.02 -11.88
CA GLN A 204 6.42 5.75 -13.25
C GLN A 204 6.52 7.11 -13.93
N PRO A 205 7.70 7.54 -14.44
CA PRO A 205 7.71 8.65 -15.38
C PRO A 205 6.85 8.13 -16.52
N PRO A 206 5.60 8.59 -16.66
CA PRO A 206 4.82 8.05 -17.72
C PRO A 206 5.46 8.67 -18.95
N ALA A 207 5.77 7.84 -19.93
CA ALA A 207 6.07 8.33 -21.28
C ALA A 207 5.00 9.34 -21.77
N TYR A 208 3.83 9.40 -21.10
CA TYR A 208 2.75 10.38 -21.27
C TYR A 208 2.95 11.78 -20.66
N HIS A 209 3.77 12.03 -19.62
CA HIS A 209 3.96 13.41 -19.10
C HIS A 209 4.88 14.27 -19.96
N LEU A 210 5.60 13.65 -20.91
CA LEU A 210 6.25 14.39 -22.00
C LEU A 210 5.23 15.08 -22.93
N TYR A 211 3.95 14.66 -22.91
CA TYR A 211 2.91 15.16 -23.81
C TYR A 211 1.80 15.98 -23.13
N HIS A 212 1.64 15.90 -21.79
CA HIS A 212 0.66 16.70 -21.05
C HIS A 212 1.24 17.27 -19.75
N PRO A 213 1.65 18.57 -19.75
CA PRO A 213 2.49 19.16 -18.70
C PRO A 213 1.73 19.94 -17.61
N THR A 214 0.47 19.65 -17.28
CA THR A 214 -0.39 20.69 -16.66
C THR A 214 -0.84 20.51 -15.22
N THR A 215 -0.43 19.48 -14.49
CA THR A 215 -0.79 19.39 -13.05
C THR A 215 0.29 18.72 -12.21
N ALA A 216 0.85 19.45 -11.24
CA ALA A 216 1.71 18.92 -10.19
C ALA A 216 1.11 17.65 -9.59
N LEU A 217 1.91 16.59 -9.59
CA LEU A 217 1.63 15.39 -8.82
C LEU A 217 1.57 15.77 -7.32
N PHE A 218 0.47 15.36 -6.67
CA PHE A 218 0.15 15.65 -5.27
C PHE A 218 0.17 17.14 -4.91
N PRO A 219 -0.75 17.97 -5.43
CA PRO A 219 -0.67 19.43 -5.31
C PRO A 219 -0.50 19.94 -3.87
N LYS A 220 -1.04 19.22 -2.87
CA LYS A 220 -0.96 19.58 -1.45
C LYS A 220 0.21 18.94 -0.67
N LEU A 221 1.04 18.13 -1.31
CA LEU A 221 2.13 17.42 -0.61
C LEU A 221 3.13 18.41 -0.04
N ARG A 222 3.35 18.33 1.27
CA ARG A 222 4.31 19.16 2.01
C ARG A 222 5.49 18.35 2.50
N THR A 223 5.26 17.08 2.87
CA THR A 223 6.27 16.23 3.46
C THR A 223 6.43 14.93 2.67
N LEU A 224 7.66 14.65 2.23
CA LEU A 224 8.04 13.35 1.69
C LEU A 224 9.10 12.73 2.60
N SER A 225 8.86 11.51 3.07
CA SER A 225 9.79 10.77 3.92
C SER A 225 10.21 9.48 3.24
N LEU A 226 11.52 9.30 3.08
CA LEU A 226 12.15 8.18 2.40
C LEU A 226 13.03 7.43 3.41
N THR A 227 12.69 6.18 3.69
CA THR A 227 13.42 5.33 4.66
C THR A 227 13.87 4.04 3.99
N ASP A 228 15.13 3.65 4.16
CA ASP A 228 15.68 2.41 3.59
C ASP A 228 15.54 2.33 2.06
N ILE A 229 15.53 3.46 1.35
CA ILE A 229 15.35 3.55 -0.11
C ILE A 229 16.71 3.43 -0.81
N ALA A 230 16.77 2.65 -1.90
CA ALA A 230 17.94 2.57 -2.78
C ALA A 230 17.84 3.61 -3.91
N PHE A 231 18.76 4.57 -3.93
CA PHE A 231 18.80 5.64 -4.94
C PHE A 231 19.62 5.27 -6.17
N GLY A 232 20.47 4.25 -6.07
CA GLY A 232 21.43 3.86 -7.11
C GLY A 232 20.79 3.42 -8.43
N THR A 233 21.53 3.60 -9.52
CA THR A 233 21.18 3.11 -10.85
C THR A 233 21.46 1.60 -10.93
N ARG A 234 20.45 0.76 -10.70
CA ARG A 234 20.51 -0.58 -11.29
C ARG A 234 20.20 -0.44 -12.77
N SER A 235 21.23 -0.59 -13.61
CA SER A 235 21.05 -0.88 -15.04
C SER A 235 20.33 -2.23 -15.15
N THR A 236 19.01 -2.21 -15.08
CA THR A 236 18.21 -3.30 -15.61
C THR A 236 18.16 -3.11 -17.12
N ARG A 237 18.10 -4.22 -17.87
CA ARG A 237 18.20 -4.30 -19.34
C ARG A 237 17.20 -3.45 -20.15
N PHE A 238 16.39 -2.62 -19.48
CA PHE A 238 15.27 -1.84 -20.02
C PHE A 238 15.41 -0.32 -19.85
N GLY A 239 16.59 0.20 -19.47
CA GLY A 239 16.84 1.65 -19.48
C GLY A 239 16.06 2.45 -18.43
N GLN A 240 15.73 1.82 -17.30
CA GLN A 240 15.02 2.50 -16.21
C GLN A 240 15.93 3.52 -15.51
N THR A 241 15.39 4.74 -15.32
CA THR A 241 15.93 5.78 -14.47
C THR A 241 15.77 5.37 -13.01
N GLY A 242 16.82 5.51 -12.19
CA GLY A 242 16.77 5.14 -10.77
C GLY A 242 15.85 6.05 -9.95
N VAL A 243 15.49 5.62 -8.73
CA VAL A 243 14.61 6.35 -7.79
C VAL A 243 14.99 7.81 -7.60
N PHE A 244 16.30 8.12 -7.63
CA PHE A 244 16.81 9.49 -7.59
C PHE A 244 16.22 10.37 -8.69
N ALA A 245 16.22 9.90 -9.93
CA ALA A 245 15.75 10.67 -11.08
C ALA A 245 14.24 10.93 -10.98
N ASP A 246 13.45 9.96 -10.50
CA ASP A 246 12.00 10.11 -10.35
C ASP A 246 11.66 11.16 -9.27
N ILE A 247 12.35 11.09 -8.12
CA ILE A 247 12.22 12.08 -7.05
C ILE A 247 12.64 13.45 -7.56
N TYR A 248 13.81 13.54 -8.23
CA TYR A 248 14.32 14.79 -8.77
C TYR A 248 13.32 15.43 -9.74
N CYS A 249 12.79 14.66 -10.71
CA CYS A 249 11.83 15.15 -11.69
C CYS A 249 10.55 15.69 -11.03
N MET A 250 10.02 14.96 -10.04
CA MET A 250 8.82 15.39 -9.32
C MET A 250 9.05 16.66 -8.52
N LEU A 251 10.16 16.77 -7.79
CA LEU A 251 10.48 17.97 -7.00
C LEU A 251 10.75 19.19 -7.89
N ASP A 252 11.47 18.99 -9.00
CA ASP A 252 11.76 20.06 -9.95
C ASP A 252 10.49 20.57 -10.64
N LEU A 253 9.58 19.68 -11.04
CA LEU A 253 8.27 20.06 -11.58
C LEU A 253 7.48 20.90 -10.55
N ARG A 254 7.39 20.43 -9.30
CA ARG A 254 6.70 21.15 -8.22
C ARG A 254 7.28 22.53 -7.97
N LYS A 255 8.61 22.65 -7.96
CA LYS A 255 9.30 23.93 -7.80
C LYS A 255 8.99 24.88 -8.96
N ARG A 256 9.00 24.38 -10.21
CA ARG A 256 8.64 25.16 -11.41
C ARG A 256 7.17 25.62 -11.38
N GLU A 257 6.27 24.80 -10.83
CA GLU A 257 4.85 25.13 -10.66
C GLU A 257 4.56 26.00 -9.41
N GLY A 258 5.58 26.44 -8.67
CA GLY A 258 5.42 27.33 -7.52
C GLY A 258 4.85 26.66 -6.26
N SER A 259 4.94 25.32 -6.18
CA SER A 259 4.50 24.54 -5.02
C SER A 259 5.63 23.61 -4.52
N PRO A 260 6.81 24.16 -4.15
CA PRO A 260 7.93 23.35 -3.69
C PRO A 260 7.54 22.48 -2.49
N LEU A 261 8.22 21.35 -2.35
CA LEU A 261 8.04 20.49 -1.19
C LEU A 261 8.66 21.18 0.03
N ALA A 262 7.88 21.32 1.10
CA ALA A 262 8.35 21.96 2.32
C ALA A 262 9.45 21.15 3.01
N LEU A 263 9.30 19.82 3.07
CA LEU A 263 10.20 18.97 3.83
C LEU A 263 10.45 17.62 3.14
N LEU A 264 11.71 17.36 2.82
CA LEU A 264 12.21 16.06 2.38
C LEU A 264 13.01 15.41 3.51
N LYS A 265 12.55 14.25 3.99
CA LYS A 265 13.28 13.44 4.98
C LYS A 265 13.88 12.23 4.31
N ILE A 266 15.18 12.03 4.49
CA ILE A 266 15.89 10.84 4.01
C ILE A 266 16.57 10.16 5.18
N ARG A 267 16.28 8.88 5.38
CA ARG A 267 16.80 8.05 6.46
C ARG A 267 17.32 6.72 5.93
N ASN A 268 18.50 6.32 6.39
CA ASN A 268 19.14 5.04 6.06
C ASN A 268 19.11 4.70 4.56
N ALA A 269 19.42 5.68 3.71
CA ALA A 269 19.40 5.49 2.26
C ALA A 269 20.47 4.48 1.83
N ARG A 270 20.30 3.90 0.64
CA ARG A 270 21.35 3.15 -0.06
C ARG A 270 21.78 3.90 -1.30
N ASP A 271 23.08 3.88 -1.57
CA ASP A 271 23.66 4.42 -2.79
C ASP A 271 23.32 5.91 -3.05
N LEU A 272 23.06 6.70 -1.99
CA LEU A 272 22.85 8.15 -2.06
C LEU A 272 24.16 8.88 -1.76
N THR A 273 24.60 9.73 -2.68
CA THR A 273 25.83 10.51 -2.50
C THR A 273 25.56 11.90 -1.89
N ALA A 274 26.61 12.54 -1.37
CA ALA A 274 26.51 13.94 -0.92
C ALA A 274 26.17 14.91 -2.08
N GLY A 275 26.59 14.59 -3.30
CA GLY A 275 26.24 15.36 -4.50
C GLY A 275 24.73 15.28 -4.80
N ASP A 276 24.17 14.08 -4.71
CA ASP A 276 22.72 13.85 -4.89
C ASP A 276 21.90 14.64 -3.85
N ALA A 277 22.31 14.56 -2.58
CA ALA A 277 21.66 15.31 -1.50
C ALA A 277 21.77 16.83 -1.72
N ALA A 278 22.92 17.34 -2.18
CA ALA A 278 23.09 18.74 -2.52
C ALA A 278 22.16 19.17 -3.66
N CYS A 279 22.02 18.34 -4.71
CA CYS A 279 21.07 18.58 -5.79
C CYS A 279 19.63 18.67 -5.28
N LEU A 280 19.19 17.70 -4.48
CA LEU A 280 17.83 17.66 -3.90
C LEU A 280 17.58 18.86 -2.98
N CYS A 281 18.58 19.29 -2.20
CA CYS A 281 18.49 20.45 -1.33
C CYS A 281 18.17 21.75 -2.10
N THR A 282 18.50 21.84 -3.38
CA THR A 282 18.13 23.00 -4.19
C THR A 282 16.66 23.01 -4.61
N LEU A 283 15.95 21.89 -4.49
CA LEU A 283 14.58 21.71 -5.00
C LEU A 283 13.49 21.78 -3.93
N VAL A 284 13.87 21.78 -2.66
CA VAL A 284 12.96 21.72 -1.50
C VAL A 284 13.27 22.85 -0.53
N ASP A 285 12.32 23.21 0.34
CA ASP A 285 12.55 24.25 1.34
C ASP A 285 13.47 23.73 2.47
N GLU A 286 13.27 22.49 2.90
CA GLU A 286 14.07 21.84 3.94
C GLU A 286 14.42 20.39 3.56
N LEU A 287 15.70 20.03 3.72
CA LEU A 287 16.21 18.66 3.57
C LEU A 287 16.75 18.16 4.92
N GLU A 288 16.07 17.18 5.50
CA GLU A 288 16.58 16.42 6.64
C GLU A 288 17.21 15.11 6.15
N TRP A 289 18.53 14.99 6.19
CA TRP A 289 19.25 13.75 5.86
C TRP A 289 20.11 13.27 7.03
N ASP A 290 19.93 12.01 7.45
CA ASP A 290 20.68 11.41 8.57
C ASP A 290 22.12 11.01 8.23
N ARG A 291 22.54 11.17 6.97
CA ARG A 291 23.88 10.81 6.44
C ARG A 291 24.25 9.34 6.61
N LYS A 292 23.29 8.48 6.96
CA LYS A 292 23.49 7.04 7.02
C LYS A 292 23.28 6.49 5.63
N VAL A 293 24.36 5.98 5.04
CA VAL A 293 24.33 5.34 3.73
C VAL A 293 24.84 3.91 3.89
N SER A 294 24.03 2.94 3.46
CA SER A 294 24.50 1.57 3.28
C SER A 294 24.86 1.37 1.80
N MET A 295 26.03 0.81 1.53
CA MET A 295 26.39 0.41 0.17
C MET A 295 25.65 -0.90 -0.14
N SER A 296 25.09 -1.02 -1.34
CA SER A 296 24.61 -2.33 -1.79
C SER A 296 25.81 -3.28 -1.90
N THR A 297 25.92 -4.26 -1.00
CA THR A 297 26.78 -5.42 -1.24
C THR A 297 26.17 -6.16 -2.41
N SER A 298 26.74 -5.92 -3.60
CA SER A 298 26.38 -6.70 -4.77
C SER A 298 26.73 -8.16 -4.47
N TYR A 299 25.82 -9.09 -4.72
CA TYR A 299 26.11 -10.53 -4.59
C TYR A 299 27.25 -10.98 -5.53
N SER A 300 27.69 -10.13 -6.49
CA SER A 300 28.91 -10.31 -7.27
C SER A 300 30.19 -10.29 -6.43
N ASP A 301 30.21 -9.59 -5.29
CA ASP A 301 31.41 -9.54 -4.42
C ASP A 301 31.53 -10.81 -3.54
N PHE A 302 30.45 -11.59 -3.39
CA PHE A 302 30.47 -12.86 -2.67
C PHE A 302 30.89 -14.05 -3.55
N ALA A 303 30.70 -13.96 -4.88
CA ALA A 303 31.10 -15.01 -5.81
C ALA A 303 32.63 -15.07 -6.02
N GLU A 304 33.36 -13.96 -5.80
CA GLU A 304 34.84 -13.95 -5.82
C GLU A 304 35.47 -14.50 -4.53
N TYR A 305 34.71 -14.62 -3.43
CA TYR A 305 35.22 -15.18 -2.17
C TYR A 305 35.04 -16.70 -2.02
N CYS A 306 34.34 -17.36 -2.96
CA CYS A 306 34.12 -18.81 -2.97
C CYS A 306 34.86 -19.53 -4.11
N GLN A 307 36.02 -19.01 -4.54
CA GLN A 307 36.98 -19.77 -5.35
C GLN A 307 38.17 -20.19 -4.48
N TRP A 308 37.96 -21.25 -3.68
CA TRP A 308 39.00 -22.16 -3.17
C TRP A 308 38.51 -23.59 -3.33
#